data_AF-A0A1W5D5C8-F1
#
_entry.id   AF-A0A1W5D5C8-F1
#
_cell.length_a   1.000
_cell.length_b   1.000
_cell.length_c   1.000
_cell.angle_alpha   90.00
_cell.angle_beta   90.00
_cell.angle_gamma   90.00
#
_symmetry.space_group_name_H-M   'P 1'
#
loop_
_entity.id
_entity.type
_entity.pdbx_description
1 polymer ?
#
loop_
_entity_poly.entity_id
_entity_poly.type
_entity_poly.pdbx_seq_one_letter_code
_entity_poly.pdbx_strand_id
1 'polypeptide(L)'
;MFNYRNKSGEPYSVTYESGIDQVPRFDAHLAVYGEKKSVSIQYNTPYIKGLPIVVEVDELNENGERTHRIVQTSFEDAYTAELSELYECLIHGKPIKTSVADAVEDLILFDMMYEQYNAQMAAIVLTGSGTDKYPARQHAQAVVRHLEIVEGLIYLPGKPTVYLEDSDQTVPFRQRRYFFYLSGVNESDAHITYDVKRDHLTLYIQPVDPRKVIWFGRGSTVEEAENKYDIDSVRLSTSLTDDITRWVLRNPQRKIYALHKDQLPDDYPSTIPSSTFDTQALLPALNASRGIKSPHEISLIRRAVDLSSVAHRGVLHHITCLRNEAQIHALFVDICIAHSAKHQGYAPIVASGTHASTLHYAKNDGPLEGRGLVLVDAGSEWENYSSDITRTFPISAKGWASRESEEIYAIVEEMQERCVENLKPGVRYLDLHLLAHRIAVEGLMRLGILYQNDVEEVIKKGASQPFFPHGLGHHIGLEVHDVSEGPIMGLAEARQDMADFTEYGKVLGCPRGGAEAMGYKMPCTIGSPRLAPNMVLTVEPGVYFSKYALDKIYLPNPQVAQYINQEVLQRYMHVGGVRIEDDILITEDGYENLTTAPKGEEMLRVIREGANYGKKIFDLLPRSQQIIFRNMKKF
;
A
#
# COMPACT_ATOMS: atom_id res chain seq x y z
N MET A 1 -11.32 -28.15 -23.26
CA MET A 1 -12.05 -28.59 -22.06
C MET A 1 -11.50 -29.89 -21.46
N PHE A 2 -10.36 -30.44 -21.88
CA PHE A 2 -9.71 -31.61 -21.25
C PHE A 2 -8.21 -31.31 -21.07
N ASN A 3 -7.87 -30.55 -20.03
CA ASN A 3 -6.55 -29.94 -19.85
C ASN A 3 -5.53 -30.86 -19.17
N TYR A 4 -5.95 -32.03 -18.68
CA TYR A 4 -5.12 -32.98 -17.95
C TYR A 4 -5.14 -34.36 -18.61
N ARG A 5 -4.17 -35.23 -18.29
CA ARG A 5 -4.10 -36.62 -18.77
C ARG A 5 -3.95 -37.57 -17.59
N ASN A 6 -4.71 -38.66 -17.59
CA ASN A 6 -4.63 -39.68 -16.53
C ASN A 6 -3.40 -40.60 -16.76
N LYS A 7 -3.20 -41.59 -15.88
CA LYS A 7 -2.07 -42.54 -15.96
C LYS A 7 -2.08 -43.41 -17.23
N SER A 8 -3.23 -43.59 -17.88
CA SER A 8 -3.39 -44.26 -19.18
C SER A 8 -3.26 -43.32 -20.39
N GLY A 9 -3.02 -42.02 -20.16
CA GLY A 9 -2.85 -41.00 -21.19
C GLY A 9 -4.15 -40.38 -21.71
N GLU A 10 -5.31 -40.78 -21.17
CA GLU A 10 -6.62 -40.30 -21.58
C GLU A 10 -6.87 -38.87 -21.06
N PRO A 11 -7.41 -37.97 -21.91
CA PRO A 11 -7.62 -36.58 -21.55
C PRO A 11 -8.83 -36.41 -20.61
N TYR A 12 -8.69 -35.57 -19.60
CA TYR A 12 -9.75 -35.21 -18.65
C TYR A 12 -9.66 -33.74 -18.23
N SER A 13 -10.73 -33.23 -17.60
CA SER A 13 -10.75 -31.95 -16.88
C SER A 13 -11.41 -32.10 -15.54
N VAL A 14 -11.08 -31.19 -14.64
CA VAL A 14 -11.67 -31.10 -13.32
C VAL A 14 -12.27 -29.72 -13.17
N THR A 15 -13.48 -29.64 -12.64
CA THR A 15 -14.07 -28.40 -12.14
C THR A 15 -14.31 -28.55 -10.65
N TYR A 16 -14.01 -27.48 -9.92
CA TYR A 16 -14.38 -27.30 -8.54
C TYR A 16 -15.13 -25.98 -8.47
N GLU A 17 -16.40 -26.04 -8.09
CA GLU A 17 -17.23 -24.86 -7.85
C GLU A 17 -17.67 -24.88 -6.40
N SER A 18 -17.66 -23.70 -5.75
CA SER A 18 -18.21 -23.50 -4.42
C SER A 18 -18.92 -22.15 -4.37
N GLY A 19 -20.21 -22.14 -4.05
CA GLY A 19 -21.00 -20.92 -3.96
C GLY A 19 -22.26 -21.05 -3.10
N ILE A 20 -22.85 -19.91 -2.75
CA ILE A 20 -24.21 -19.81 -2.21
C ILE A 20 -25.05 -19.19 -3.32
N ASP A 21 -25.95 -19.95 -3.91
CA ASP A 21 -26.86 -19.43 -4.95
C ASP A 21 -28.04 -18.65 -4.33
N GLN A 22 -28.97 -18.16 -5.16
CA GLN A 22 -30.16 -17.40 -4.72
C GLN A 22 -31.12 -18.24 -3.83
N VAL A 23 -30.89 -19.55 -3.75
CA VAL A 23 -31.44 -20.49 -2.77
C VAL A 23 -30.30 -20.78 -1.78
N PRO A 24 -30.53 -20.78 -0.45
CA PRO A 24 -29.46 -20.96 0.55
C PRO A 24 -29.01 -22.43 0.61
N ARG A 25 -28.44 -22.92 -0.49
CA ARG A 25 -27.78 -24.20 -0.64
C ARG A 25 -26.32 -23.89 -0.87
N PHE A 26 -25.47 -24.43 -0.03
CA PHE A 26 -24.05 -24.53 -0.32
C PHE A 26 -23.93 -25.60 -1.40
N ASP A 27 -23.57 -25.18 -2.62
CA ASP A 27 -23.30 -26.09 -3.74
C ASP A 27 -21.77 -26.13 -3.90
N ALA A 28 -21.15 -27.11 -3.24
CA ALA A 28 -19.80 -27.51 -3.58
C ALA A 28 -19.91 -28.75 -4.45
N HIS A 29 -19.36 -28.70 -5.66
CA HIS A 29 -19.29 -29.86 -6.52
C HIS A 29 -17.89 -30.01 -7.12
N LEU A 30 -17.33 -31.20 -6.96
CA LEU A 30 -16.12 -31.63 -7.68
C LEU A 30 -16.58 -32.50 -8.84
N ALA A 31 -16.32 -32.08 -10.08
CA ALA A 31 -16.65 -32.86 -11.25
C ALA A 31 -15.40 -33.15 -12.09
N VAL A 32 -15.21 -34.42 -12.45
CA VAL A 32 -14.17 -34.90 -13.35
C VAL A 32 -14.84 -35.32 -14.64
N TYR A 33 -14.47 -34.67 -15.74
CA TYR A 33 -14.97 -34.97 -17.08
C TYR A 33 -13.87 -35.67 -17.88
N GLY A 34 -14.13 -36.88 -18.34
CA GLY A 34 -13.37 -37.55 -19.39
C GLY A 34 -14.22 -37.74 -20.65
N GLU A 35 -13.59 -38.12 -21.76
CA GLU A 35 -14.29 -38.26 -23.05
C GLU A 35 -15.47 -39.25 -23.02
N LYS A 36 -15.37 -40.30 -22.20
CA LYS A 36 -16.38 -41.38 -22.13
C LYS A 36 -17.06 -41.51 -20.77
N LYS A 37 -16.64 -40.72 -19.79
CA LYS A 37 -17.12 -40.82 -18.41
C LYS A 37 -16.97 -39.50 -17.69
N SER A 38 -18.03 -39.05 -17.02
CA SER A 38 -17.97 -37.99 -16.02
C SER A 38 -18.36 -38.53 -14.65
N VAL A 39 -17.70 -38.02 -13.62
CA VAL A 39 -17.99 -38.31 -12.22
C VAL A 39 -18.12 -36.99 -11.50
N SER A 40 -19.26 -36.72 -10.88
CA SER A 40 -19.48 -35.55 -10.03
C SER A 40 -19.77 -35.99 -8.60
N ILE A 41 -19.19 -35.27 -7.64
CA ILE A 41 -19.49 -35.40 -6.22
C ILE A 41 -20.26 -34.16 -5.83
N GLN A 42 -21.51 -34.35 -5.39
CA GLN A 42 -22.37 -33.27 -4.94
C GLN A 42 -22.44 -33.28 -3.42
N TYR A 43 -21.94 -32.20 -2.81
CA TYR A 43 -22.09 -31.95 -1.38
C TYR A 43 -23.39 -31.16 -1.17
N ASN A 44 -24.44 -31.85 -0.71
CA ASN A 44 -25.61 -31.15 -0.22
C ASN A 44 -25.24 -30.33 1.03
N THR A 45 -25.85 -29.15 1.18
CA THR A 45 -25.45 -28.13 2.17
C THR A 45 -25.06 -28.71 3.54
N PRO A 46 -23.84 -28.45 4.04
CA PRO A 46 -23.34 -29.03 5.30
C PRO A 46 -24.11 -28.51 6.52
N TYR A 47 -24.94 -27.49 6.33
CA TYR A 47 -25.76 -26.87 7.39
C TYR A 47 -27.10 -27.59 7.63
N ILE A 48 -27.49 -28.57 6.80
CA ILE A 48 -28.70 -29.39 7.01
C ILE A 48 -28.28 -30.82 7.33
N LYS A 49 -28.51 -31.24 8.59
CA LYS A 49 -28.24 -32.60 9.04
C LYS A 49 -29.07 -33.64 8.25
N GLY A 50 -28.43 -34.72 7.82
CA GLY A 50 -29.08 -35.89 7.21
C GLY A 50 -29.25 -35.85 5.68
N LEU A 51 -28.65 -34.88 4.98
CA LEU A 51 -28.61 -34.91 3.52
C LEU A 51 -27.42 -35.76 3.03
N PRO A 52 -27.62 -36.64 2.03
CA PRO A 52 -26.58 -37.55 1.57
C PRO A 52 -25.54 -36.83 0.71
N ILE A 53 -24.30 -37.34 0.75
CA ILE A 53 -23.32 -37.10 -0.30
C ILE A 53 -23.69 -38.01 -1.46
N VAL A 54 -23.79 -37.40 -2.65
CA VAL A 54 -24.19 -38.10 -3.86
C VAL A 54 -23.04 -38.06 -4.86
N VAL A 55 -22.68 -39.23 -5.39
CA VAL A 55 -21.75 -39.34 -6.49
C VAL A 55 -22.53 -39.72 -7.74
N GLU A 56 -22.62 -38.82 -8.70
CA GLU A 56 -23.23 -39.10 -9.99
C GLU A 56 -22.16 -39.53 -10.98
N VAL A 57 -22.47 -40.57 -11.75
CA VAL A 57 -21.58 -41.10 -12.79
C VAL A 57 -22.36 -41.22 -14.07
N ASP A 58 -21.94 -40.45 -15.07
CA ASP A 58 -22.36 -40.65 -16.46
C ASP A 58 -21.24 -41.37 -17.20
N GLU A 59 -21.51 -42.55 -17.77
CA GLU A 59 -20.54 -43.30 -18.54
C GLU A 59 -21.14 -43.89 -19.82
N LEU A 60 -20.36 -43.92 -20.90
CA LEU A 60 -20.71 -44.64 -22.12
C LEU A 60 -20.46 -46.13 -21.93
N ASN A 61 -21.48 -46.97 -22.14
CA ASN A 61 -21.32 -48.42 -22.12
C ASN A 61 -20.58 -48.92 -23.38
N GLU A 62 -20.30 -50.23 -23.44
CA GLU A 62 -19.58 -50.86 -24.56
C GLU A 62 -20.27 -50.69 -25.93
N ASN A 63 -21.57 -50.38 -25.93
CA ASN A 63 -22.38 -50.12 -27.11
C ASN A 63 -22.46 -48.62 -27.49
N GLY A 64 -21.81 -47.75 -26.73
CA GLY A 64 -21.82 -46.29 -26.96
C GLY A 64 -23.08 -45.59 -26.45
N GLU A 65 -23.88 -46.22 -25.59
CA GLU A 65 -25.05 -45.61 -24.96
C GLU A 65 -24.64 -44.95 -23.63
N ARG A 66 -25.16 -43.75 -23.35
CA ARG A 66 -24.93 -43.09 -22.06
C ARG A 66 -25.77 -43.75 -20.97
N THR A 67 -25.10 -44.20 -19.94
CA THR A 67 -25.71 -44.69 -18.70
C THR A 67 -25.43 -43.69 -17.58
N HIS A 68 -26.48 -43.26 -16.89
CA HIS A 68 -26.38 -42.43 -15.70
C HIS A 68 -26.64 -43.31 -14.47
N ARG A 69 -25.78 -43.21 -13.46
CA ARG A 69 -26.02 -43.83 -12.15
C ARG A 69 -25.73 -42.85 -11.03
N ILE A 70 -26.56 -42.95 -10.00
CA ILE A 70 -26.40 -42.21 -8.76
C ILE A 70 -25.90 -43.19 -7.71
N VAL A 71 -24.71 -42.96 -7.19
CA VAL A 71 -24.12 -43.71 -6.09
C VAL A 71 -24.30 -42.88 -4.83
N GLN A 72 -25.19 -43.33 -3.96
CA GLN A 72 -25.34 -42.75 -2.64
C GLN A 72 -24.27 -43.34 -1.71
N THR A 73 -23.38 -42.49 -1.19
CA THR A 73 -22.22 -42.96 -0.42
C THR A 73 -22.51 -43.08 1.09
N SER A 74 -23.41 -42.25 1.64
CA SER A 74 -23.88 -42.38 3.03
C SER A 74 -25.13 -41.52 3.29
N PHE A 75 -25.95 -41.91 4.27
CA PHE A 75 -26.97 -41.06 4.90
C PHE A 75 -26.46 -40.37 6.17
N GLU A 76 -25.29 -40.77 6.66
CA GLU A 76 -24.63 -40.16 7.80
C GLU A 76 -23.92 -38.89 7.34
N ASP A 77 -24.11 -37.80 8.09
CA ASP A 77 -23.38 -36.57 7.81
C ASP A 77 -21.88 -36.77 8.08
N ALA A 78 -21.05 -36.05 7.34
CA ALA A 78 -19.60 -36.21 7.38
C ALA A 78 -19.01 -36.06 8.79
N TYR A 79 -19.56 -35.15 9.60
CA TYR A 79 -19.09 -34.94 10.97
C TYR A 79 -19.41 -36.12 11.89
N THR A 80 -20.59 -36.71 11.76
CA THR A 80 -20.96 -37.92 12.52
C THR A 80 -20.08 -39.09 12.13
N ALA A 81 -19.78 -39.28 10.83
CA ALA A 81 -18.90 -40.33 10.36
C ALA A 81 -17.46 -40.16 10.88
N GLU A 82 -16.92 -38.93 10.81
CA GLU A 82 -15.57 -38.61 11.31
C GLU A 82 -15.47 -38.78 12.83
N LEU A 83 -16.44 -38.27 13.60
CA LEU A 83 -16.44 -38.38 15.05
C LEU A 83 -16.64 -39.82 15.53
N SER A 84 -17.41 -40.62 14.79
CA SER A 84 -17.58 -42.04 15.08
C SER A 84 -16.29 -42.82 14.80
N GLU A 85 -15.62 -42.56 13.67
CA GLU A 85 -14.32 -43.17 13.36
C GLU A 85 -13.26 -42.78 14.41
N LEU A 86 -13.25 -41.51 14.84
CA LEU A 86 -12.40 -41.02 15.91
C LEU A 86 -12.70 -41.71 17.25
N TYR A 87 -13.98 -41.86 17.60
CA TYR A 87 -14.42 -42.56 18.80
C TYR A 87 -13.96 -44.02 18.79
N GLU A 88 -14.14 -44.73 17.68
CA GLU A 88 -13.67 -46.10 17.51
C GLU A 88 -12.15 -46.23 17.66
N CYS A 89 -11.39 -45.26 17.15
CA CYS A 89 -9.93 -45.25 17.32
C CYS A 89 -9.53 -45.00 18.77
N LEU A 90 -10.15 -44.03 19.45
CA LEU A 90 -9.78 -43.63 20.81
C LEU A 90 -10.26 -44.58 21.90
N ILE A 91 -11.46 -45.14 21.75
CA ILE A 91 -12.13 -45.93 22.79
C ILE A 91 -12.03 -47.43 22.50
N HIS A 92 -12.21 -47.83 21.26
CA HIS A 92 -12.21 -49.24 20.85
C HIS A 92 -10.89 -49.70 20.24
N GLY A 93 -9.89 -48.82 20.18
CA GLY A 93 -8.54 -49.14 19.72
C GLY A 93 -8.47 -49.48 18.24
N LYS A 94 -9.42 -48.99 17.44
CA LYS A 94 -9.39 -49.15 15.99
C LYS A 94 -8.07 -48.53 15.44
N PRO A 95 -7.35 -49.22 14.54
CA PRO A 95 -6.12 -48.68 13.98
C PRO A 95 -6.37 -47.37 13.23
N ILE A 96 -5.59 -46.34 13.56
CA ILE A 96 -5.62 -45.06 12.84
C ILE A 96 -5.09 -45.31 11.43
N LYS A 97 -5.91 -45.04 10.42
CA LYS A 97 -5.59 -45.30 9.00
C LYS A 97 -4.57 -44.32 8.43
N THR A 98 -4.50 -43.12 8.99
CA THR A 98 -3.60 -42.05 8.54
C THR A 98 -2.43 -41.94 9.51
N SER A 99 -1.22 -42.15 9.03
CA SER A 99 -0.01 -41.96 9.82
C SER A 99 0.37 -40.47 9.90
N VAL A 100 1.26 -40.14 10.83
CA VAL A 100 1.85 -38.78 10.90
C VAL A 100 2.61 -38.43 9.61
N ALA A 101 3.19 -39.43 8.93
CA ALA A 101 3.88 -39.22 7.67
C ALA A 101 2.89 -38.83 6.56
N ASP A 102 1.74 -39.49 6.49
CA ASP A 102 0.69 -39.16 5.51
C ASP A 102 0.15 -37.74 5.76
N ALA A 103 -0.07 -37.35 7.01
CA ALA A 103 -0.50 -35.99 7.35
C ALA A 103 0.54 -34.92 6.96
N VAL A 104 1.84 -35.23 7.04
CA VAL A 104 2.90 -34.33 6.58
C VAL A 104 2.91 -34.24 5.05
N GLU A 105 2.69 -35.34 4.35
CA GLU A 105 2.60 -35.37 2.88
C GLU A 105 1.37 -34.58 2.39
N ASP A 106 0.24 -34.68 3.08
CA ASP A 106 -0.96 -33.87 2.82
C ASP A 106 -0.68 -32.38 3.03
N LEU A 107 0.02 -31.99 4.10
CA LEU A 107 0.42 -30.60 4.36
C LEU A 107 1.35 -30.05 3.27
N ILE A 108 2.29 -30.86 2.78
CA ILE A 108 3.15 -30.48 1.63
C ILE A 108 2.30 -30.30 0.38
N LEU A 109 1.31 -31.16 0.15
CA LEU A 109 0.39 -31.05 -0.99
C LEU A 109 -0.46 -29.78 -0.89
N PHE A 110 -0.98 -29.45 0.29
CA PHE A 110 -1.70 -28.20 0.53
C PHE A 110 -0.81 -26.98 0.32
N ASP A 111 0.44 -27.03 0.77
CA ASP A 111 1.43 -25.97 0.57
C ASP A 111 1.72 -25.76 -0.92
N MET A 112 1.95 -26.84 -1.67
CA MET A 112 2.11 -26.81 -3.12
C MET A 112 0.87 -26.29 -3.85
N MET A 113 -0.33 -26.65 -3.38
CA MET A 113 -1.60 -26.11 -3.92
C MET A 113 -1.74 -24.63 -3.62
N TYR A 114 -1.34 -24.17 -2.43
CA TYR A 114 -1.34 -22.76 -2.05
C TYR A 114 -0.30 -21.96 -2.82
N GLU A 115 0.91 -22.49 -3.00
CA GLU A 115 1.95 -21.88 -3.85
C GLU A 115 1.46 -21.76 -5.30
N GLN A 116 0.82 -22.81 -5.83
CA GLN A 116 0.27 -22.78 -7.18
C GLN A 116 -0.95 -21.86 -7.31
N TYR A 117 -1.82 -21.80 -6.30
CA TYR A 117 -2.94 -20.85 -6.23
C TYR A 117 -2.42 -19.42 -6.16
N ASN A 118 -1.41 -19.15 -5.33
CA ASN A 118 -0.77 -17.84 -5.24
C ASN A 118 -0.05 -17.49 -6.55
N ALA A 119 0.58 -18.45 -7.22
CA ALA A 119 1.17 -18.26 -8.53
C ALA A 119 0.12 -18.04 -9.62
N GLN A 120 -1.05 -18.70 -9.54
CA GLN A 120 -2.17 -18.49 -10.46
C GLN A 120 -2.92 -17.18 -10.17
N MET A 121 -3.09 -16.79 -8.91
CA MET A 121 -3.62 -15.48 -8.53
C MET A 121 -2.66 -14.38 -8.94
N ALA A 122 -1.36 -14.57 -8.71
CA ALA A 122 -0.33 -13.69 -9.24
C ALA A 122 -0.39 -13.66 -10.77
N ALA A 123 -0.58 -14.80 -11.45
CA ALA A 123 -0.73 -14.86 -12.90
C ALA A 123 -2.03 -14.21 -13.38
N ILE A 124 -3.15 -14.31 -12.66
CA ILE A 124 -4.45 -13.67 -12.97
C ILE A 124 -4.37 -12.17 -12.74
N VAL A 125 -3.62 -11.74 -11.72
CA VAL A 125 -3.29 -10.32 -11.50
C VAL A 125 -2.28 -9.81 -12.55
N LEU A 126 -1.34 -10.65 -13.00
CA LEU A 126 -0.35 -10.32 -14.05
C LEU A 126 -0.93 -10.39 -15.47
N THR A 127 -1.97 -11.18 -15.70
CA THR A 127 -2.66 -11.33 -17.01
C THR A 127 -3.96 -10.54 -17.08
N GLY A 128 -4.40 -9.93 -15.97
CA GLY A 128 -5.73 -9.38 -15.81
C GLY A 128 -6.80 -10.46 -15.96
N SER A 129 -7.76 -10.53 -15.05
CA SER A 129 -9.08 -11.00 -15.49
C SER A 129 -9.44 -10.12 -16.70
N GLY A 130 -9.62 -10.72 -17.88
CA GLY A 130 -9.58 -10.05 -19.20
C GLY A 130 -10.67 -9.01 -19.49
N THR A 131 -10.94 -8.07 -18.57
CA THR A 131 -11.94 -7.00 -18.69
C THR A 131 -11.65 -5.70 -17.93
N ASP A 132 -10.63 -5.57 -17.08
CA ASP A 132 -10.43 -4.32 -16.32
C ASP A 132 -9.29 -3.47 -16.90
N LYS A 133 -9.62 -2.73 -17.98
CA LYS A 133 -8.76 -1.66 -18.50
C LYS A 133 -8.52 -0.61 -17.41
N TYR A 134 -7.39 0.10 -17.48
CA TYR A 134 -7.19 1.28 -16.62
C TYR A 134 -8.31 2.31 -16.89
N PRO A 135 -8.99 2.85 -15.85
CA PRO A 135 -10.22 3.63 -15.98
C PRO A 135 -9.97 5.10 -16.37
N ALA A 136 -9.22 5.31 -17.44
CA ALA A 136 -8.78 6.63 -17.92
C ALA A 136 -9.97 7.57 -18.21
N ARG A 137 -11.03 7.07 -18.86
CA ARG A 137 -12.25 7.85 -19.13
C ARG A 137 -12.95 8.30 -17.85
N GLN A 138 -13.11 7.39 -16.88
CA GLN A 138 -13.75 7.71 -15.60
C GLN A 138 -12.99 8.82 -14.87
N HIS A 139 -11.66 8.76 -14.85
CA HIS A 139 -10.81 9.81 -14.27
C HIS A 139 -10.96 11.14 -15.03
N ALA A 140 -10.98 11.13 -16.36
CA ALA A 140 -11.18 12.34 -17.17
C ALA A 140 -12.54 13.01 -16.90
N GLN A 141 -13.61 12.20 -16.76
CA GLN A 141 -14.94 12.67 -16.40
C GLN A 141 -14.99 13.23 -14.97
N ALA A 142 -14.27 12.62 -14.02
CA ALA A 142 -14.15 13.15 -12.65
C ALA A 142 -13.49 14.53 -12.65
N VAL A 143 -12.40 14.70 -13.41
CA VAL A 143 -11.73 16.00 -13.55
C VAL A 143 -12.65 17.06 -14.13
N VAL A 144 -13.45 16.73 -15.15
CA VAL A 144 -14.41 17.68 -15.73
C VAL A 144 -15.48 18.12 -14.74
N ARG A 145 -15.95 17.23 -13.85
CA ARG A 145 -16.90 17.60 -12.80
C ARG A 145 -16.34 18.68 -11.87
N HIS A 146 -15.05 18.59 -11.52
CA HIS A 146 -14.38 19.61 -10.69
C HIS A 146 -13.93 20.85 -11.48
N LEU A 147 -13.71 20.72 -12.78
CA LEU A 147 -13.37 21.84 -13.66
C LEU A 147 -14.58 22.71 -14.00
N GLU A 148 -15.81 22.17 -13.81
CA GLU A 148 -17.09 22.85 -14.02
C GLU A 148 -17.30 23.40 -15.45
N ILE A 149 -16.83 22.65 -16.45
CA ILE A 149 -16.95 23.01 -17.86
C ILE A 149 -17.82 22.02 -18.64
N VAL A 150 -18.46 22.51 -19.70
CA VAL A 150 -19.27 21.70 -20.63
C VAL A 150 -18.60 21.51 -22.00
N GLU A 151 -17.62 22.35 -22.33
CA GLU A 151 -16.88 22.30 -23.59
C GLU A 151 -15.43 22.77 -23.36
N GLY A 152 -14.48 22.15 -24.05
CA GLY A 152 -13.05 22.43 -23.91
C GLY A 152 -12.21 21.22 -24.30
N LEU A 153 -10.89 21.40 -24.38
CA LEU A 153 -9.94 20.31 -24.57
C LEU A 153 -9.00 20.26 -23.37
N ILE A 154 -8.92 19.14 -22.67
CA ILE A 154 -7.84 18.93 -21.69
C ILE A 154 -6.64 18.36 -22.45
N TYR A 155 -5.44 18.86 -22.18
CA TYR A 155 -4.19 18.35 -22.74
C TYR A 155 -3.15 18.16 -21.64
N LEU A 156 -2.52 16.98 -21.60
CA LEU A 156 -1.39 16.68 -20.73
C LEU A 156 -0.29 15.96 -21.51
N PRO A 157 0.97 16.42 -21.43
CA PRO A 157 2.12 15.65 -21.88
C PRO A 157 2.63 14.71 -20.78
N GLY A 158 2.99 13.49 -21.17
CA GLY A 158 3.76 12.55 -20.36
C GLY A 158 5.18 13.05 -20.10
N LYS A 159 5.93 12.28 -19.31
CA LYS A 159 7.33 12.56 -19.03
C LYS A 159 8.16 12.30 -20.30
N PRO A 160 8.93 13.28 -20.79
CA PRO A 160 9.83 13.03 -21.91
C PRO A 160 11.02 12.17 -21.48
N THR A 161 11.67 11.53 -22.44
CA THR A 161 12.98 10.90 -22.21
C THR A 161 14.01 11.97 -21.81
N VAL A 162 14.69 11.78 -20.68
CA VAL A 162 15.74 12.70 -20.18
C VAL A 162 17.02 11.92 -19.96
N TYR A 163 18.15 12.49 -20.37
CA TYR A 163 19.49 11.92 -20.16
C TYR A 163 20.17 12.57 -18.96
N LEU A 164 21.03 11.81 -18.28
CA LEU A 164 21.95 12.36 -17.30
C LEU A 164 22.88 13.37 -17.97
N GLU A 165 23.28 14.41 -17.23
CA GLU A 165 24.17 15.45 -17.74
C GLU A 165 25.47 14.83 -18.28
N ASP A 166 25.84 15.22 -19.50
CA ASP A 166 27.02 14.71 -20.23
C ASP A 166 27.11 13.17 -20.34
N SER A 167 25.96 12.47 -20.34
CA SER A 167 25.88 11.01 -20.41
C SER A 167 24.85 10.53 -21.44
N ASP A 168 25.12 9.35 -22.02
CA ASP A 168 24.17 8.62 -22.86
C ASP A 168 23.18 7.76 -22.04
N GLN A 169 23.31 7.76 -20.71
CA GLN A 169 22.41 7.09 -19.78
C GLN A 169 21.16 7.92 -19.54
N THR A 170 19.99 7.30 -19.66
CA THR A 170 18.73 7.94 -19.30
C THR A 170 18.61 8.09 -17.79
N VAL A 171 18.04 9.21 -17.34
CA VAL A 171 17.54 9.34 -15.96
C VAL A 171 16.51 8.23 -15.73
N PRO A 172 16.53 7.52 -14.58
CA PRO A 172 15.51 6.53 -14.25
C PRO A 172 14.10 7.07 -14.48
N PHE A 173 13.35 6.40 -15.34
CA PHE A 173 12.05 6.90 -15.80
C PHE A 173 11.02 6.82 -14.67
N ARG A 174 10.39 7.95 -14.36
CA ARG A 174 9.14 8.02 -13.59
C ARG A 174 8.16 8.92 -14.31
N GLN A 175 6.94 8.42 -14.50
CA GLN A 175 5.90 9.13 -15.23
C GLN A 175 5.37 10.34 -14.44
N ARG A 176 4.89 11.36 -15.15
CA ARG A 176 4.13 12.46 -14.55
C ARG A 176 2.81 11.93 -14.00
N ARG A 177 2.53 12.10 -12.70
CA ARG A 177 1.34 11.52 -12.05
C ARG A 177 0.02 12.02 -12.62
N TYR A 178 -0.10 13.29 -12.99
CA TYR A 178 -1.34 13.79 -13.60
C TYR A 178 -1.60 13.22 -14.99
N PHE A 179 -0.54 13.02 -15.78
CA PHE A 179 -0.64 12.34 -17.08
C PHE A 179 -1.02 10.87 -16.88
N PHE A 180 -0.34 10.18 -15.95
CA PHE A 180 -0.65 8.79 -15.62
C PHE A 180 -2.09 8.65 -15.13
N TYR A 181 -2.56 9.54 -14.25
CA TYR A 181 -3.93 9.55 -13.74
C TYR A 181 -4.96 9.53 -14.87
N LEU A 182 -4.78 10.34 -15.92
CA LEU A 182 -5.71 10.40 -17.05
C LEU A 182 -5.48 9.34 -18.15
N SER A 183 -4.42 8.52 -18.08
CA SER A 183 -4.07 7.63 -19.20
C SER A 183 -3.75 6.19 -18.81
N GLY A 184 -3.19 5.95 -17.62
CA GLY A 184 -2.56 4.69 -17.22
C GLY A 184 -1.23 4.40 -17.94
N VAL A 185 -0.77 5.31 -18.80
CA VAL A 185 0.38 5.06 -19.69
C VAL A 185 1.68 5.31 -18.96
N ASN A 186 2.49 4.27 -18.83
CA ASN A 186 3.81 4.32 -18.20
C ASN A 186 4.95 4.26 -19.24
N GLU A 187 4.76 4.92 -20.38
CA GLU A 187 5.73 5.07 -21.45
C GLU A 187 6.13 6.55 -21.61
N SER A 188 7.38 6.79 -22.00
CA SER A 188 7.90 8.14 -22.22
C SER A 188 7.31 8.79 -23.47
N ASP A 189 7.36 10.12 -23.51
CA ASP A 189 7.08 10.92 -24.70
C ASP A 189 5.64 10.75 -25.26
N ALA A 190 4.72 10.21 -24.46
CA ALA A 190 3.30 10.08 -24.78
C ALA A 190 2.51 11.35 -24.42
N HIS A 191 1.35 11.55 -25.04
CA HIS A 191 0.48 12.72 -24.81
C HIS A 191 -0.97 12.29 -24.75
N ILE A 192 -1.82 13.06 -24.08
CA ILE A 192 -3.25 12.77 -23.99
C ILE A 192 -4.07 14.04 -24.20
N THR A 193 -5.17 13.90 -24.95
CA THR A 193 -6.19 14.94 -25.07
C THR A 193 -7.57 14.40 -24.73
N TYR A 194 -8.40 15.19 -24.07
CA TYR A 194 -9.79 14.85 -23.77
C TYR A 194 -10.72 15.97 -24.24
N ASP A 195 -11.55 15.67 -25.25
CA ASP A 195 -12.57 16.59 -25.78
C ASP A 195 -13.84 16.46 -24.93
N VAL A 196 -14.07 17.45 -24.07
CA VAL A 196 -15.13 17.43 -23.05
C VAL A 196 -16.52 17.31 -23.68
N LYS A 197 -16.76 18.01 -24.79
CA LYS A 197 -18.08 18.02 -25.44
C LYS A 197 -18.39 16.66 -26.06
N ARG A 198 -17.37 16.01 -26.62
CA ARG A 198 -17.50 14.72 -27.28
C ARG A 198 -17.37 13.53 -26.33
N ASP A 199 -16.97 13.77 -25.07
CA ASP A 199 -16.59 12.72 -24.11
C ASP A 199 -15.59 11.74 -24.75
N HIS A 200 -14.55 12.31 -25.39
CA HIS A 200 -13.64 11.55 -26.26
C HIS A 200 -12.18 11.73 -25.84
N LEU A 201 -11.57 10.64 -25.38
CA LEU A 201 -10.20 10.57 -24.91
C LEU A 201 -9.28 10.03 -26.01
N THR A 202 -8.22 10.76 -26.33
CA THR A 202 -7.26 10.40 -27.37
C THR A 202 -5.86 10.35 -26.81
N LEU A 203 -5.24 9.17 -26.86
CA LEU A 203 -3.84 8.94 -26.50
C LEU A 203 -2.95 9.05 -27.73
N TYR A 204 -1.80 9.69 -27.57
CA TYR A 204 -0.78 9.79 -28.59
C TYR A 204 0.50 9.11 -28.10
N ILE A 205 0.87 8.01 -28.75
CA ILE A 205 2.07 7.22 -28.45
C ILE A 205 3.17 7.47 -29.49
N GLN A 206 4.42 7.20 -29.14
CA GLN A 206 5.53 7.35 -30.09
C GLN A 206 5.44 6.30 -31.21
N PRO A 207 5.79 6.67 -32.47
CA PRO A 207 5.94 5.68 -33.52
C PRO A 207 7.07 4.71 -33.19
N VAL A 208 6.85 3.43 -33.48
CA VAL A 208 7.89 2.41 -33.33
C VAL A 208 9.01 2.71 -34.34
N ASP A 209 10.20 3.06 -33.84
CA ASP A 209 11.41 3.23 -34.66
C ASP A 209 12.18 1.91 -34.73
N PRO A 210 12.20 1.20 -35.88
CA PRO A 210 12.88 -0.09 -36.01
C PRO A 210 14.36 -0.05 -35.62
N ARG A 211 15.01 1.12 -35.74
CA ARG A 211 16.42 1.31 -35.38
C ARG A 211 16.63 1.30 -33.87
N LYS A 212 15.62 1.67 -33.08
CA LYS A 212 15.66 1.71 -31.60
C LYS A 212 15.20 0.41 -30.96
N VAL A 213 14.35 -0.37 -31.64
CA VAL A 213 13.77 -1.62 -31.09
C VAL A 213 14.83 -2.61 -30.63
N ILE A 214 15.94 -2.72 -31.36
CA ILE A 214 17.04 -3.65 -31.03
C ILE A 214 17.75 -3.25 -29.72
N TRP A 215 17.71 -1.97 -29.35
CA TRP A 215 18.46 -1.42 -28.21
C TRP A 215 17.61 -1.27 -26.96
N PHE A 216 16.37 -0.78 -27.11
CA PHE A 216 15.52 -0.37 -25.99
C PHE A 216 14.23 -1.20 -25.89
N GLY A 217 14.02 -2.15 -26.80
CA GLY A 217 12.73 -2.77 -27.02
C GLY A 217 11.78 -1.84 -27.79
N ARG A 218 10.56 -2.32 -28.03
CA ARG A 218 9.49 -1.53 -28.63
C ARG A 218 8.57 -0.98 -27.55
N GLY A 219 8.05 0.23 -27.75
CA GLY A 219 6.89 0.71 -27.00
C GLY A 219 5.60 0.00 -27.43
N SER A 220 4.47 0.44 -26.87
CA SER A 220 3.16 -0.08 -27.24
C SER A 220 2.84 0.17 -28.71
N THR A 221 2.10 -0.75 -29.31
CA THR A 221 1.37 -0.50 -30.55
C THR A 221 0.02 0.19 -30.26
N VAL A 222 -0.62 0.72 -31.30
CA VAL A 222 -1.97 1.29 -31.21
C VAL A 222 -2.96 0.28 -30.63
N GLU A 223 -2.97 -0.94 -31.18
CA GLU A 223 -3.88 -2.03 -30.75
C GLU A 223 -3.65 -2.46 -29.29
N GLU A 224 -2.38 -2.58 -28.86
CA GLU A 224 -2.07 -2.93 -27.47
C GLU A 224 -2.50 -1.85 -26.50
N ALA A 225 -2.29 -0.58 -26.84
CA ALA A 225 -2.72 0.55 -26.02
C ALA A 225 -4.27 0.62 -25.94
N GLU A 226 -4.98 0.38 -27.05
CA GLU A 226 -6.45 0.31 -27.09
C GLU A 226 -6.99 -0.83 -26.23
N ASN A 227 -6.28 -1.96 -26.16
CA ASN A 227 -6.67 -3.09 -25.32
C ASN A 227 -6.38 -2.87 -23.82
N LYS A 228 -5.31 -2.13 -23.49
CA LYS A 228 -4.86 -1.93 -22.11
C LYS A 228 -5.56 -0.77 -21.39
N TYR A 229 -5.91 0.29 -22.11
CA TYR A 229 -6.39 1.54 -21.52
C TYR A 229 -7.82 1.87 -21.98
N ASP A 230 -8.68 2.35 -21.08
CA ASP A 230 -10.03 2.81 -21.42
C ASP A 230 -10.00 4.16 -22.14
N ILE A 231 -9.63 4.12 -23.41
CA ILE A 231 -9.36 5.27 -24.29
C ILE A 231 -10.11 5.06 -25.61
N ASP A 232 -10.72 6.13 -26.16
CA ASP A 232 -11.52 6.05 -27.39
C ASP A 232 -10.70 5.95 -28.67
N SER A 233 -9.50 6.52 -28.67
CA SER A 233 -8.61 6.49 -29.83
C SER A 233 -7.14 6.54 -29.42
N VAL A 234 -6.33 5.70 -30.05
CA VAL A 234 -4.88 5.79 -29.94
C VAL A 234 -4.30 6.24 -31.29
N ARG A 235 -3.47 7.28 -31.27
CA ARG A 235 -2.81 7.85 -32.46
C ARG A 235 -1.31 7.95 -32.24
N LEU A 236 -0.57 8.28 -33.30
CA LEU A 236 0.85 8.55 -33.20
C LEU A 236 1.10 10.00 -32.79
N SER A 237 2.14 10.23 -31.98
CA SER A 237 2.55 11.56 -31.50
C SER A 237 2.81 12.56 -32.63
N THR A 238 3.24 12.09 -33.81
CA THR A 238 3.42 12.89 -35.01
C THR A 238 2.15 13.58 -35.52
N SER A 239 0.97 13.14 -35.08
CA SER A 239 -0.32 13.71 -35.49
C SER A 239 -0.90 14.72 -34.50
N LEU A 240 -0.28 14.90 -33.33
CA LEU A 240 -0.78 15.74 -32.23
C LEU A 240 -0.99 17.20 -32.65
N THR A 241 0.03 17.81 -33.26
CA THR A 241 -0.01 19.22 -33.68
C THR A 241 -1.16 19.51 -34.64
N ASP A 242 -1.35 18.63 -35.63
CA ASP A 242 -2.42 18.76 -36.61
C ASP A 242 -3.80 18.57 -35.98
N ASP A 243 -3.93 17.64 -35.04
CA ASP A 243 -5.19 17.40 -34.30
C ASP A 243 -5.58 18.59 -33.44
N ILE A 244 -4.65 19.12 -32.65
CA ILE A 244 -4.89 20.31 -31.81
C ILE A 244 -5.26 21.50 -32.70
N THR A 245 -4.53 21.72 -33.80
CA THR A 245 -4.81 22.81 -34.75
C THR A 245 -6.20 22.68 -35.35
N ARG A 246 -6.57 21.50 -35.83
CA ARG A 246 -7.92 21.21 -36.36
C ARG A 246 -8.99 21.39 -35.29
N TRP A 247 -8.71 21.02 -34.05
CA TRP A 247 -9.63 21.19 -32.94
C TRP A 247 -9.88 22.68 -32.64
N VAL A 248 -8.82 23.51 -32.56
CA VAL A 248 -8.93 24.95 -32.33
C VAL A 248 -9.70 25.64 -33.44
N LEU A 249 -9.43 25.31 -34.71
CA LEU A 249 -10.15 25.88 -35.86
C LEU A 249 -11.66 25.57 -35.84
N ARG A 250 -12.05 24.40 -35.32
CA ARG A 250 -13.46 24.00 -35.17
C ARG A 250 -14.11 24.61 -33.92
N ASN A 251 -13.31 25.06 -32.95
CA ASN A 251 -13.76 25.53 -31.64
C ASN A 251 -13.11 26.88 -31.25
N PRO A 252 -13.25 27.95 -32.06
CA PRO A 252 -12.45 29.17 -31.94
C PRO A 252 -12.64 29.97 -30.64
N GLN A 253 -13.69 29.68 -29.86
CA GLN A 253 -14.00 30.34 -28.59
C GLN A 253 -13.77 29.44 -27.37
N ARG A 254 -13.27 28.21 -27.57
CA ARG A 254 -13.07 27.24 -26.49
C ARG A 254 -11.61 27.22 -26.04
N LYS A 255 -11.40 26.85 -24.78
CA LYS A 255 -10.09 26.79 -24.16
C LYS A 255 -9.48 25.40 -24.27
N ILE A 256 -8.15 25.38 -24.33
CA ILE A 256 -7.34 24.19 -24.04
C ILE A 256 -6.83 24.33 -22.61
N TYR A 257 -7.19 23.38 -21.76
CA TYR A 257 -6.77 23.29 -20.37
C TYR A 257 -5.50 22.45 -20.29
N ALA A 258 -4.42 23.04 -19.81
CA ALA A 258 -3.15 22.37 -19.58
C ALA A 258 -2.68 22.60 -18.14
N LEU A 259 -1.74 21.79 -17.65
CA LEU A 259 -1.33 21.89 -16.26
C LEU A 259 -0.46 23.12 -16.00
N HIS A 260 0.57 23.33 -16.83
CA HIS A 260 1.57 24.38 -16.68
C HIS A 260 1.96 24.98 -18.04
N LYS A 261 2.51 26.21 -18.03
CA LYS A 261 2.91 26.92 -19.26
C LYS A 261 4.04 26.24 -20.03
N ASP A 262 4.96 25.61 -19.31
CA ASP A 262 6.07 24.80 -19.85
C ASP A 262 5.63 23.38 -20.27
N GLN A 263 4.35 23.07 -20.14
CA GLN A 263 3.74 21.82 -20.56
C GLN A 263 2.71 22.02 -21.68
N LEU A 264 2.73 23.17 -22.36
CA LEU A 264 1.97 23.36 -23.59
C LEU A 264 2.58 22.51 -24.72
N PRO A 265 1.84 22.19 -25.79
CA PRO A 265 2.43 21.51 -26.94
C PRO A 265 3.60 22.34 -27.50
N ASP A 266 4.74 21.72 -27.79
CA ASP A 266 5.95 22.46 -28.19
C ASP A 266 5.81 23.11 -29.58
N ASP A 267 5.01 22.50 -30.48
CA ASP A 267 4.96 22.83 -31.92
C ASP A 267 3.57 23.28 -32.42
N TYR A 268 2.78 24.02 -31.62
CA TYR A 268 1.52 24.57 -32.15
C TYR A 268 1.74 25.80 -33.04
N PRO A 269 0.96 25.98 -34.12
CA PRO A 269 1.11 27.14 -35.01
C PRO A 269 1.03 28.46 -34.25
N SER A 270 1.93 29.40 -34.55
CA SER A 270 1.95 30.75 -33.95
C SER A 270 0.66 31.56 -34.17
N THR A 271 -0.20 31.09 -35.09
CA THR A 271 -1.54 31.62 -35.33
C THR A 271 -2.54 31.30 -34.22
N ILE A 272 -2.27 30.34 -33.33
CA ILE A 272 -3.10 30.03 -32.18
C ILE A 272 -2.76 31.02 -31.05
N PRO A 273 -3.68 31.92 -30.64
CA PRO A 273 -3.39 32.90 -29.62
C PRO A 273 -3.08 32.23 -28.28
N SER A 274 -2.10 32.74 -27.52
CA SER A 274 -1.79 32.20 -26.18
C SER A 274 -2.99 32.26 -25.22
N SER A 275 -3.94 33.17 -25.45
CA SER A 275 -5.20 33.25 -24.70
C SER A 275 -6.12 32.04 -24.92
N THR A 276 -5.84 31.17 -25.88
CA THR A 276 -6.54 29.89 -26.09
C THR A 276 -6.26 28.91 -24.94
N PHE A 277 -5.13 29.05 -24.26
CA PHE A 277 -4.71 28.14 -23.20
C PHE A 277 -5.08 28.66 -21.81
N ASP A 278 -5.61 27.78 -20.98
CA ASP A 278 -5.79 27.97 -19.54
C ASP A 278 -4.83 27.03 -18.81
N THR A 279 -3.95 27.59 -17.98
CA THR A 279 -2.97 26.83 -17.19
C THR A 279 -3.17 27.02 -15.69
N GLN A 280 -4.37 27.42 -15.26
CA GLN A 280 -4.69 27.71 -13.86
C GLN A 280 -5.79 26.79 -13.34
N ALA A 281 -6.83 26.53 -14.15
CA ALA A 281 -8.02 25.82 -13.70
C ALA A 281 -7.83 24.29 -13.56
N LEU A 282 -6.94 23.68 -14.37
CA LEU A 282 -6.82 22.22 -14.44
C LEU A 282 -6.19 21.59 -13.18
N LEU A 283 -5.20 22.24 -12.57
CA LEU A 283 -4.47 21.69 -11.43
C LEU A 283 -5.37 21.49 -10.20
N PRO A 284 -6.18 22.48 -9.74
CA PRO A 284 -7.13 22.27 -8.65
C PRO A 284 -8.12 21.14 -8.92
N ALA A 285 -8.65 21.04 -10.16
CA ALA A 285 -9.60 20.00 -10.53
C ALA A 285 -8.99 18.59 -10.50
N LEU A 286 -7.76 18.44 -10.98
CA LEU A 286 -7.00 17.19 -10.90
C LEU A 286 -6.69 16.80 -9.45
N ASN A 287 -6.31 17.77 -8.62
CA ASN A 287 -6.02 17.53 -7.20
C ASN A 287 -7.26 17.05 -6.45
N ALA A 288 -8.41 17.68 -6.68
CA ALA A 288 -9.68 17.28 -6.09
C ALA A 288 -10.08 15.87 -6.52
N SER A 289 -9.93 15.56 -7.81
CA SER A 289 -10.25 14.23 -8.35
C SER A 289 -9.36 13.13 -7.76
N ARG A 290 -8.05 13.36 -7.63
CA ARG A 290 -7.10 12.41 -7.02
C ARG A 290 -7.28 12.24 -5.51
N GLY A 291 -7.92 13.20 -4.84
CA GLY A 291 -8.21 13.12 -3.41
C GLY A 291 -9.17 11.96 -3.05
N ILE A 292 -10.05 11.58 -3.98
CA ILE A 292 -11.06 10.53 -3.83
C ILE A 292 -10.76 9.38 -4.79
N LYS A 293 -10.43 8.21 -4.26
CA LYS A 293 -9.91 7.09 -5.06
C LYS A 293 -11.05 6.32 -5.70
N SER A 294 -10.89 5.90 -6.96
CA SER A 294 -11.78 4.90 -7.56
C SER A 294 -11.51 3.49 -6.98
N PRO A 295 -12.43 2.53 -7.13
CA PRO A 295 -12.19 1.14 -6.72
C PRO A 295 -10.92 0.54 -7.34
N HIS A 296 -10.60 0.91 -8.59
CA HIS A 296 -9.38 0.48 -9.26
C HIS A 296 -8.13 1.02 -8.55
N GLU A 297 -8.12 2.31 -8.21
CA GLU A 297 -7.01 2.94 -7.49
C GLU A 297 -6.81 2.33 -6.10
N ILE A 298 -7.91 2.09 -5.36
CA ILE A 298 -7.88 1.43 -4.06
C ILE A 298 -7.26 0.03 -4.19
N SER A 299 -7.56 -0.72 -5.25
CA SER A 299 -6.98 -2.05 -5.46
C SER A 299 -5.46 -2.00 -5.67
N LEU A 300 -4.95 -0.99 -6.37
CA LEU A 300 -3.51 -0.79 -6.62
C LEU A 300 -2.79 -0.34 -5.34
N ILE A 301 -3.39 0.58 -4.57
CA ILE A 301 -2.86 1.01 -3.27
C ILE A 301 -2.83 -0.18 -2.30
N ARG A 302 -3.93 -0.95 -2.20
CA ARG A 302 -3.98 -2.16 -1.35
C ARG A 302 -2.88 -3.14 -1.73
N ARG A 303 -2.61 -3.32 -3.03
CA ARG A 303 -1.50 -4.16 -3.48
C ARG A 303 -0.14 -3.62 -3.02
N ALA A 304 0.11 -2.32 -3.11
CA ALA A 304 1.33 -1.70 -2.59
C ALA A 304 1.46 -1.93 -1.07
N VAL A 305 0.37 -1.73 -0.31
CA VAL A 305 0.31 -1.93 1.14
C VAL A 305 0.58 -3.38 1.54
N ASP A 306 -0.02 -4.34 0.85
CA ASP A 306 0.17 -5.77 1.10
C ASP A 306 1.65 -6.16 0.93
N LEU A 307 2.26 -5.71 -0.16
CA LEU A 307 3.68 -5.98 -0.45
C LEU A 307 4.60 -5.34 0.58
N SER A 308 4.32 -4.10 0.98
CA SER A 308 5.05 -3.41 2.04
C SER A 308 4.89 -4.11 3.39
N SER A 309 3.69 -4.62 3.68
CA SER A 309 3.40 -5.37 4.92
C SER A 309 4.16 -6.69 4.97
N VAL A 310 4.28 -7.39 3.84
CA VAL A 310 5.13 -8.58 3.70
C VAL A 310 6.61 -8.22 3.92
N ALA A 311 7.09 -7.12 3.35
CA ALA A 311 8.47 -6.66 3.52
C ALA A 311 8.78 -6.29 4.99
N HIS A 312 7.90 -5.54 5.66
CA HIS A 312 8.02 -5.26 7.10
C HIS A 312 8.05 -6.53 7.93
N ARG A 313 7.15 -7.49 7.69
CA ARG A 313 7.17 -8.80 8.37
C ARG A 313 8.48 -9.55 8.13
N GLY A 314 9.01 -9.52 6.91
CA GLY A 314 10.29 -10.14 6.58
C GLY A 314 11.47 -9.49 7.31
N VAL A 315 11.48 -8.15 7.44
CA VAL A 315 12.47 -7.43 8.24
C VAL A 315 12.39 -7.84 9.72
N LEU A 316 11.18 -7.84 10.30
CA LEU A 316 10.96 -8.26 11.68
C LEU A 316 11.45 -9.69 11.94
N HIS A 317 11.19 -10.61 11.01
CA HIS A 317 11.64 -11.99 11.11
C HIS A 317 13.17 -12.11 11.14
N HIS A 318 13.89 -11.26 10.37
CA HIS A 318 15.34 -11.36 10.23
C HIS A 318 16.15 -10.43 11.14
N ILE A 319 15.51 -9.51 11.87
CA ILE A 319 16.20 -8.41 12.59
C ILE A 319 17.38 -8.86 13.46
N THR A 320 17.26 -10.00 14.15
CA THR A 320 18.31 -10.51 15.05
C THR A 320 19.60 -10.96 14.35
N CYS A 321 19.54 -11.18 13.04
CA CYS A 321 20.67 -11.55 12.19
C CYS A 321 21.35 -10.35 11.52
N LEU A 322 20.68 -9.19 11.48
CA LEU A 322 21.18 -7.98 10.86
C LEU A 322 22.15 -7.24 11.79
N ARG A 323 22.99 -6.37 11.23
CA ARG A 323 24.10 -5.70 11.94
C ARG A 323 24.09 -4.19 11.81
N ASN A 324 23.50 -3.66 10.74
CA ASN A 324 23.41 -2.24 10.47
C ASN A 324 22.11 -1.89 9.75
N GLU A 325 21.81 -0.61 9.68
CA GLU A 325 20.64 -0.05 9.00
C GLU A 325 20.62 -0.38 7.50
N ALA A 326 21.79 -0.44 6.85
CA ALA A 326 21.90 -0.73 5.42
C ALA A 326 21.39 -2.13 5.06
N GLN A 327 21.63 -3.12 5.94
CA GLN A 327 21.14 -4.48 5.74
C GLN A 327 19.61 -4.58 5.89
N ILE A 328 19.02 -3.79 6.79
CA ILE A 328 17.56 -3.70 6.92
C ILE A 328 16.97 -3.06 5.66
N HIS A 329 17.55 -1.94 5.20
CA HIS A 329 17.15 -1.28 3.96
C HIS A 329 17.20 -2.27 2.79
N ALA A 330 18.34 -2.96 2.61
CA ALA A 330 18.53 -3.90 1.52
C ALA A 330 17.50 -5.05 1.56
N LEU A 331 17.23 -5.62 2.74
CA LEU A 331 16.26 -6.69 2.89
C LEU A 331 14.83 -6.23 2.57
N PHE A 332 14.43 -5.04 3.01
CA PHE A 332 13.11 -4.49 2.69
C PHE A 332 12.92 -4.35 1.18
N VAL A 333 13.91 -3.75 0.51
CA VAL A 333 13.89 -3.54 -0.95
C VAL A 333 13.94 -4.86 -1.71
N ASP A 334 14.76 -5.81 -1.27
CA ASP A 334 14.86 -7.16 -1.84
C ASP A 334 13.50 -7.85 -1.86
N ILE A 335 12.80 -7.88 -0.72
CA ILE A 335 11.47 -8.49 -0.62
C ILE A 335 10.48 -7.79 -1.55
N CYS A 336 10.46 -6.46 -1.59
CA CYS A 336 9.56 -5.73 -2.49
C CYS A 336 9.80 -6.10 -3.97
N ILE A 337 11.06 -6.09 -4.40
CA ILE A 337 11.45 -6.40 -5.79
C ILE A 337 11.15 -7.86 -6.12
N ALA A 338 11.44 -8.79 -5.20
CA ALA A 338 11.14 -10.21 -5.37
C ALA A 338 9.63 -10.46 -5.56
N HIS A 339 8.79 -9.62 -4.95
CA HIS A 339 7.34 -9.62 -5.15
C HIS A 339 6.85 -8.68 -6.27
N SER A 340 7.75 -8.30 -7.19
CA SER A 340 7.50 -7.48 -8.38
C SER A 340 7.22 -6.00 -8.15
N ALA A 341 7.27 -5.49 -6.91
CA ALA A 341 7.27 -4.05 -6.65
C ALA A 341 8.68 -3.49 -6.92
N LYS A 342 8.91 -3.10 -8.18
CA LYS A 342 10.23 -2.67 -8.70
C LYS A 342 10.76 -1.39 -8.04
N HIS A 343 9.88 -0.60 -7.46
CA HIS A 343 10.18 0.70 -6.89
C HIS A 343 9.52 0.86 -5.53
N GLN A 344 10.04 1.81 -4.78
CA GLN A 344 9.51 2.23 -3.49
C GLN A 344 8.79 3.57 -3.70
N GLY A 345 7.81 3.85 -2.85
CA GLY A 345 7.10 5.14 -2.85
C GLY A 345 8.06 6.30 -2.55
N TYR A 346 9.06 6.03 -1.71
CA TYR A 346 10.11 6.95 -1.28
C TYR A 346 11.35 6.13 -0.85
N ALA A 347 12.47 6.79 -0.60
CA ALA A 347 13.66 6.10 -0.11
C ALA A 347 13.41 5.59 1.33
N PRO A 348 13.58 4.28 1.62
CA PRO A 348 13.36 3.74 2.96
C PRO A 348 14.18 4.50 4.02
N ILE A 349 13.54 4.82 5.13
CA ILE A 349 14.12 5.43 6.32
C ILE A 349 14.36 4.32 7.34
N VAL A 350 15.63 4.06 7.66
CA VAL A 350 16.02 3.02 8.63
C VAL A 350 16.88 3.64 9.70
N ALA A 351 16.29 3.88 10.87
CA ALA A 351 16.88 4.71 11.90
C ALA A 351 16.96 3.96 13.24
N SER A 352 18.17 3.57 13.65
CA SER A 352 18.42 2.84 14.90
C SER A 352 18.75 3.77 16.07
N GLY A 353 18.17 3.48 17.24
CA GLY A 353 18.31 4.27 18.46
C GLY A 353 18.11 5.77 18.23
N THR A 354 19.09 6.59 18.62
CA THR A 354 19.01 8.06 18.50
C THR A 354 18.85 8.58 17.07
N HIS A 355 19.14 7.78 16.03
CA HIS A 355 18.86 8.20 14.65
C HIS A 355 17.35 8.35 14.41
N ALA A 356 16.50 7.60 15.11
CA ALA A 356 15.05 7.66 15.01
C ALA A 356 14.47 9.02 15.43
N SER A 357 15.26 9.92 16.04
CA SER A 357 14.86 11.31 16.30
C SER A 357 14.96 12.22 15.07
N THR A 358 15.39 11.71 13.92
CA THR A 358 15.48 12.43 12.63
C THR A 358 14.40 11.89 11.71
N LEU A 359 13.38 12.71 11.42
CA LEU A 359 12.14 12.25 10.77
C LEU A 359 12.39 11.60 9.41
N HIS A 360 13.14 12.27 8.52
CA HIS A 360 13.53 11.77 7.19
C HIS A 360 15.02 11.37 7.18
N TYR A 361 15.40 10.44 8.06
CA TYR A 361 16.77 9.94 8.12
C TYR A 361 17.13 9.15 6.85
N ALA A 362 18.15 9.60 6.12
CA ALA A 362 18.52 9.02 4.82
C ALA A 362 19.86 8.25 4.82
N LYS A 363 20.66 8.38 5.88
CA LYS A 363 22.04 7.87 5.87
C LYS A 363 22.10 6.34 5.89
N ASN A 364 21.18 5.70 6.63
CA ASN A 364 20.91 4.25 6.61
C ASN A 364 22.16 3.36 6.69
N ASP A 365 23.18 3.74 7.45
CA ASP A 365 24.45 3.02 7.54
C ASP A 365 24.94 2.81 8.99
N GLY A 366 24.12 3.20 9.97
CA GLY A 366 24.42 3.10 11.38
C GLY A 366 24.44 1.67 11.91
N PRO A 367 25.28 1.36 12.91
CA PRO A 367 25.33 0.04 13.54
C PRO A 367 24.11 -0.20 14.44
N LEU A 368 23.62 -1.45 14.46
CA LEU A 368 22.56 -1.89 15.38
C LEU A 368 23.11 -2.29 16.76
N GLU A 369 24.41 -2.60 16.85
CA GLU A 369 25.04 -2.96 18.13
C GLU A 369 24.92 -1.81 19.14
N GLY A 370 24.51 -2.15 20.37
CA GLY A 370 24.29 -1.16 21.42
C GLY A 370 23.04 -0.28 21.24
N ARG A 371 22.23 -0.52 20.20
CA ARG A 371 20.95 0.17 19.98
C ARG A 371 19.79 -0.62 20.59
N GLY A 372 18.84 0.09 21.21
CA GLY A 372 17.69 -0.54 21.86
C GLY A 372 16.51 -0.84 20.93
N LEU A 373 16.36 -0.04 19.88
CA LEU A 373 15.27 -0.12 18.91
C LEU A 373 15.74 0.32 17.52
N VAL A 374 14.92 0.03 16.52
CA VAL A 374 15.00 0.59 15.18
C VAL A 374 13.61 1.03 14.73
N LEU A 375 13.56 2.18 14.07
CA LEU A 375 12.40 2.68 13.33
C LEU A 375 12.65 2.43 11.85
N VAL A 376 11.74 1.71 11.21
CA VAL A 376 11.73 1.45 9.77
C VAL A 376 10.48 2.08 9.20
N ASP A 377 10.67 3.12 8.42
CA ASP A 377 9.64 3.81 7.66
C ASP A 377 9.93 3.54 6.18
N ALA A 378 9.11 2.66 5.60
CA ALA A 378 9.32 2.18 4.25
C ALA A 378 8.02 1.67 3.60
N GLY A 379 7.80 2.07 2.36
CA GLY A 379 6.67 1.64 1.54
C GLY A 379 7.05 1.38 0.09
N SER A 380 6.42 0.36 -0.50
CA SER A 380 6.56 -0.01 -1.91
C SER A 380 5.69 0.86 -2.82
N GLU A 381 5.99 0.85 -4.12
CA GLU A 381 5.13 1.39 -5.17
C GLU A 381 4.69 0.24 -6.10
N TRP A 382 3.38 0.15 -6.34
CA TRP A 382 2.78 -0.79 -7.27
C TRP A 382 2.06 -0.04 -8.40
N GLU A 383 2.52 -0.21 -9.64
CA GLU A 383 1.94 0.45 -10.83
C GLU A 383 1.73 1.97 -10.62
N ASN A 384 2.74 2.65 -10.07
CA ASN A 384 2.74 4.08 -9.72
C ASN A 384 1.90 4.50 -8.50
N TYR A 385 1.22 3.57 -7.81
CA TYR A 385 0.53 3.84 -6.55
C TYR A 385 1.41 3.45 -5.36
N SER A 386 1.57 4.36 -4.42
CA SER A 386 2.41 4.20 -3.24
C SER A 386 1.64 3.58 -2.07
N SER A 387 2.40 3.01 -1.14
CA SER A 387 2.00 2.78 0.25
C SER A 387 2.98 3.48 1.18
N ASP A 388 2.60 3.69 2.44
CA ASP A 388 3.46 4.25 3.48
C ASP A 388 3.25 3.54 4.83
N ILE A 389 4.33 2.98 5.38
CA ILE A 389 4.24 2.15 6.59
C ILE A 389 5.50 2.36 7.43
N THR A 390 5.28 2.78 8.66
CA THR A 390 6.30 2.86 9.70
C THR A 390 6.07 1.82 10.80
N ARG A 391 7.13 1.09 11.15
CA ARG A 391 7.21 0.24 12.35
C ARG A 391 8.45 0.57 13.16
N THR A 392 8.25 0.72 14.47
CA THR A 392 9.35 0.81 15.44
C THR A 392 9.37 -0.43 16.32
N PHE A 393 10.52 -1.07 16.45
CA PHE A 393 10.61 -2.37 17.13
C PHE A 393 11.96 -2.59 17.82
N PRO A 394 12.01 -3.47 18.84
CA PRO A 394 13.28 -3.86 19.44
C PRO A 394 14.12 -4.70 18.49
N ILE A 395 15.44 -4.57 18.59
CA ILE A 395 16.39 -5.33 17.78
C ILE A 395 16.60 -6.77 18.31
N SER A 396 16.05 -7.07 19.49
CA SER A 396 16.27 -8.30 20.24
C SER A 396 15.01 -9.17 20.34
N ALA A 397 15.18 -10.49 20.19
CA ALA A 397 14.13 -11.47 20.47
C ALA A 397 13.72 -11.56 21.96
N LYS A 398 14.46 -10.92 22.87
CA LYS A 398 14.07 -10.81 24.28
C LYS A 398 13.02 -9.72 24.53
N GLY A 399 12.67 -8.93 23.52
CA GLY A 399 11.76 -7.77 23.64
C GLY A 399 12.52 -6.46 23.80
N TRP A 400 11.84 -5.47 24.38
CA TRP A 400 12.35 -4.11 24.57
C TRP A 400 13.63 -4.07 25.40
N ALA A 401 14.63 -3.30 24.93
CA ALA A 401 15.93 -3.20 25.59
C ALA A 401 15.89 -2.34 26.86
N SER A 402 14.95 -1.40 26.94
CA SER A 402 14.72 -0.55 28.12
C SER A 402 13.24 -0.27 28.32
N ARG A 403 12.86 -0.10 29.58
CA ARG A 403 11.50 0.29 29.99
C ARG A 403 11.07 1.58 29.30
N GLU A 404 11.97 2.55 29.16
CA GLU A 404 11.71 3.81 28.50
C GLU A 404 11.31 3.65 27.01
N SER A 405 11.81 2.63 26.31
CA SER A 405 11.42 2.38 24.92
C SER A 405 10.03 1.78 24.83
N GLU A 406 9.71 0.85 25.73
CA GLU A 406 8.39 0.22 25.84
C GLU A 406 7.31 1.25 26.25
N GLU A 407 7.61 2.12 27.22
CA GLU A 407 6.69 3.16 27.69
C GLU A 407 6.36 4.17 26.58
N ILE A 408 7.35 4.59 25.79
CA ILE A 408 7.11 5.50 24.66
C ILE A 408 6.39 4.78 23.51
N TYR A 409 6.71 3.50 23.27
CA TYR A 409 5.96 2.71 22.30
C TYR A 409 4.49 2.61 22.63
N ALA A 410 4.16 2.30 23.90
CA ALA A 410 2.78 2.19 24.36
C ALA A 410 2.01 3.51 24.19
N ILE A 411 2.65 4.67 24.41
CA ILE A 411 2.01 5.98 24.17
C ILE A 411 1.71 6.17 22.68
N VAL A 412 2.66 5.85 21.79
CA VAL A 412 2.46 6.03 20.34
C VAL A 412 1.43 5.04 19.79
N GLU A 413 1.41 3.81 20.30
CA GLU A 413 0.37 2.81 19.98
C GLU A 413 -1.02 3.33 20.41
N GLU A 414 -1.16 3.85 21.63
CA GLU A 414 -2.39 4.48 22.10
C GLU A 414 -2.80 5.68 21.22
N MET A 415 -1.85 6.55 20.85
CA MET A 415 -2.12 7.68 19.95
C MET A 415 -2.69 7.18 18.62
N GLN A 416 -2.09 6.15 18.04
CA GLN A 416 -2.45 5.64 16.72
C GLN A 416 -3.82 4.96 16.73
N GLU A 417 -4.02 4.01 17.64
CA GLU A 417 -5.27 3.25 17.74
C GLU A 417 -6.46 4.16 18.00
N ARG A 418 -6.33 5.11 18.93
CA ARG A 418 -7.41 6.05 19.26
C ARG A 418 -7.73 7.01 18.11
N CYS A 419 -6.73 7.42 17.33
CA CYS A 419 -6.97 8.23 16.14
C CYS A 419 -7.67 7.43 15.04
N VAL A 420 -7.21 6.20 14.78
CA VAL A 420 -7.78 5.29 13.78
C VAL A 420 -9.25 4.97 14.10
N GLU A 421 -9.57 4.64 15.36
CA GLU A 421 -10.95 4.35 15.82
C GLU A 421 -11.94 5.51 15.59
N ASN A 422 -11.44 6.74 15.44
CA ASN A 422 -12.27 7.92 15.23
C ASN A 422 -12.34 8.38 13.77
N LEU A 423 -11.73 7.63 12.83
CA LEU A 423 -11.83 7.91 11.40
C LEU A 423 -13.20 7.51 10.85
N LYS A 424 -13.89 8.46 10.23
CA LYS A 424 -15.12 8.24 9.46
C LYS A 424 -15.45 9.47 8.61
N PRO A 425 -16.36 9.35 7.63
CA PRO A 425 -16.84 10.49 6.88
C PRO A 425 -17.33 11.63 7.78
N GLY A 426 -17.00 12.87 7.40
CA GLY A 426 -17.39 14.08 8.10
C GLY A 426 -16.44 14.51 9.23
N VAL A 427 -15.50 13.67 9.69
CA VAL A 427 -14.50 14.08 10.70
C VAL A 427 -13.49 15.04 10.08
N ARG A 428 -13.02 16.05 10.84
CA ARG A 428 -11.85 16.83 10.42
C ARG A 428 -10.60 16.10 10.87
N TYR A 429 -9.69 15.82 9.95
CA TYR A 429 -8.45 15.12 10.27
C TYR A 429 -7.58 15.93 11.26
N LEU A 430 -7.72 17.27 11.26
CA LEU A 430 -7.21 18.18 12.30
C LEU A 430 -7.65 17.81 13.73
N ASP A 431 -8.91 17.40 13.93
CA ASP A 431 -9.41 17.06 15.27
C ASP A 431 -8.70 15.80 15.81
N LEU A 432 -8.33 14.88 14.91
CA LEU A 432 -7.56 13.68 15.25
C LEU A 432 -6.10 14.04 15.58
N HIS A 433 -5.51 15.01 14.88
CA HIS A 433 -4.17 15.50 15.24
C HIS A 433 -4.13 16.11 16.64
N LEU A 434 -5.15 16.90 17.01
CA LEU A 434 -5.29 17.43 18.38
C LEU A 434 -5.50 16.30 19.40
N LEU A 435 -6.28 15.26 19.05
CA LEU A 435 -6.43 14.06 19.88
C LEU A 435 -5.08 13.36 20.11
N ALA A 436 -4.28 13.15 19.06
CA ALA A 436 -2.95 12.57 19.17
C ALA A 436 -2.04 13.40 20.10
N HIS A 437 -2.05 14.73 19.97
CA HIS A 437 -1.31 15.61 20.88
C HIS A 437 -1.78 15.52 22.32
N ARG A 438 -3.09 15.39 22.56
CA ARG A 438 -3.63 15.20 23.91
C ARG A 438 -3.12 13.91 24.53
N ILE A 439 -3.22 12.79 23.81
CA ILE A 439 -2.74 11.47 24.27
C ILE A 439 -1.23 11.52 24.54
N ALA A 440 -0.44 12.15 23.65
CA ALA A 440 0.99 12.34 23.86
C ALA A 440 1.29 13.12 25.14
N VAL A 441 0.58 14.23 25.39
CA VAL A 441 0.76 15.03 26.60
C VAL A 441 0.40 14.24 27.85
N GLU A 442 -0.76 13.59 27.86
CA GLU A 442 -1.20 12.76 28.98
C GLU A 442 -0.18 11.63 29.28
N GLY A 443 0.31 10.95 28.24
CA GLY A 443 1.33 9.93 28.34
C GLY A 443 2.64 10.46 28.92
N LEU A 444 3.17 11.55 28.37
CA LEU A 444 4.42 12.17 28.83
C LEU A 444 4.30 12.75 30.25
N MET A 445 3.09 13.17 30.66
CA MET A 445 2.80 13.57 32.04
C MET A 445 2.77 12.37 33.00
N ARG A 446 2.18 11.24 32.60
CA ARG A 446 2.23 9.98 33.38
C ARG A 446 3.67 9.52 33.63
N LEU A 447 4.56 9.73 32.66
CA LEU A 447 5.99 9.42 32.76
C LEU A 447 6.80 10.48 33.53
N GLY A 448 6.20 11.63 33.84
CA GLY A 448 6.85 12.74 34.52
C GLY A 448 7.80 13.57 33.65
N ILE A 449 7.77 13.39 32.33
CA ILE A 449 8.55 14.19 31.36
C ILE A 449 7.94 15.58 31.22
N LEU A 450 6.61 15.64 31.12
CA LEU A 450 5.85 16.89 31.16
C LEU A 450 5.21 17.07 32.55
N TYR A 451 5.11 18.31 33.03
CA TYR A 451 4.49 18.60 34.33
C TYR A 451 3.57 19.83 34.27
N GLN A 452 2.31 19.63 34.67
CA GLN A 452 1.28 20.63 35.05
C GLN A 452 0.02 19.84 35.51
N ASN A 453 -1.01 20.50 36.04
CA ASN A 453 -2.30 19.85 36.31
C ASN A 453 -3.30 19.91 35.13
N ASP A 454 -3.06 20.78 34.13
CA ASP A 454 -3.97 21.03 33.02
C ASP A 454 -3.32 20.65 31.67
N VAL A 455 -3.82 19.58 31.06
CA VAL A 455 -3.39 19.06 29.74
C VAL A 455 -3.64 20.09 28.63
N GLU A 456 -4.75 20.81 28.67
CA GLU A 456 -5.08 21.79 27.64
C GLU A 456 -4.13 22.99 27.66
N GLU A 457 -3.68 23.40 28.85
CA GLU A 457 -2.67 24.44 28.98
C GLU A 457 -1.36 24.03 28.29
N VAL A 458 -0.88 22.80 28.54
CA VAL A 458 0.36 22.26 27.96
C VAL A 458 0.27 22.19 26.44
N ILE A 459 -0.86 21.74 25.89
CA ILE A 459 -1.13 21.72 24.45
C ILE A 459 -1.12 23.15 23.89
N LYS A 460 -1.92 24.08 24.44
CA LYS A 460 -2.03 25.46 23.93
C LYS A 460 -0.69 26.21 23.92
N LYS A 461 0.21 25.88 24.84
CA LYS A 461 1.57 26.46 24.89
C LYS A 461 2.55 25.81 23.92
N GLY A 462 2.18 24.71 23.28
CA GLY A 462 3.02 23.98 22.32
C GLY A 462 4.09 23.11 22.98
N ALA A 463 3.91 22.70 24.24
CA ALA A 463 4.91 21.91 24.95
C ALA A 463 4.99 20.44 24.48
N SER A 464 4.03 19.98 23.68
CA SER A 464 4.06 18.68 22.98
C SER A 464 4.89 18.69 21.70
N GLN A 465 5.09 19.85 21.07
CA GLN A 465 5.83 20.01 19.81
C GLN A 465 7.29 19.50 19.80
N PRO A 466 8.09 19.64 20.88
CA PRO A 466 9.42 19.05 20.91
C PRO A 466 9.42 17.54 20.70
N PHE A 467 8.31 16.89 21.05
CA PHE A 467 8.15 15.45 21.08
C PHE A 467 7.33 14.94 19.90
N PHE A 468 6.39 15.71 19.37
CA PHE A 468 5.60 15.36 18.18
C PHE A 468 5.58 16.56 17.21
N PRO A 469 6.62 16.73 16.35
CA PRO A 469 6.82 17.94 15.55
C PRO A 469 6.23 17.90 14.13
N HIS A 470 5.62 16.79 13.71
CA HIS A 470 5.07 16.61 12.36
C HIS A 470 3.55 16.42 12.38
N GLY A 471 2.94 16.39 11.19
CA GLY A 471 1.51 16.12 11.05
C GLY A 471 1.15 14.68 11.44
N LEU A 472 -0.12 14.43 11.74
CA LEU A 472 -0.63 13.09 12.04
C LEU A 472 -0.61 12.15 10.82
N GLY A 473 -0.63 12.72 9.61
CA GLY A 473 -0.57 11.97 8.37
C GLY A 473 -0.95 12.81 7.16
N HIS A 474 -1.02 12.15 6.00
CA HIS A 474 -1.24 12.75 4.68
C HIS A 474 -2.01 11.80 3.76
N HIS A 475 -2.45 12.28 2.60
CA HIS A 475 -3.02 11.42 1.58
C HIS A 475 -1.98 10.50 0.96
N ILE A 476 -2.41 9.28 0.61
CA ILE A 476 -1.67 8.31 -0.20
C ILE A 476 -2.37 8.10 -1.54
N GLY A 477 -1.59 7.90 -2.60
CA GLY A 477 -2.11 7.56 -3.92
C GLY A 477 -0.98 7.44 -4.93
N LEU A 478 -1.03 8.21 -6.01
CA LEU A 478 0.02 8.23 -7.04
C LEU A 478 1.35 8.86 -6.55
N GLU A 479 1.32 9.53 -5.40
CA GLU A 479 2.49 9.97 -4.65
C GLU A 479 2.36 9.48 -3.21
N VAL A 480 3.50 9.36 -2.51
CA VAL A 480 3.47 9.10 -1.06
C VAL A 480 2.83 10.27 -0.31
N HIS A 481 3.24 11.50 -0.60
CA HIS A 481 2.50 12.69 -0.18
C HIS A 481 1.56 13.09 -1.31
N ASP A 482 0.41 12.41 -1.38
CA ASP A 482 -0.55 12.61 -2.46
C ASP A 482 -1.27 13.96 -2.37
N VAL A 483 -1.80 14.37 -3.51
CA VAL A 483 -2.48 15.65 -3.65
C VAL A 483 -3.92 15.56 -3.14
N SER A 484 -4.48 16.73 -2.82
CA SER A 484 -5.86 16.90 -2.41
C SER A 484 -6.34 18.28 -2.85
N GLU A 485 -7.66 18.47 -2.93
CA GLU A 485 -8.28 19.76 -3.25
C GLU A 485 -7.77 20.88 -2.33
N GLY A 486 -7.65 20.54 -1.04
CA GLY A 486 -7.01 21.36 -0.03
C GLY A 486 -6.34 20.45 0.99
N PRO A 487 -5.31 20.94 1.70
CA PRO A 487 -4.61 20.10 2.64
C PRO A 487 -5.49 19.65 3.83
N ILE A 488 -5.29 18.43 4.32
CA ILE A 488 -6.14 17.79 5.35
C ILE A 488 -5.82 18.16 6.81
N MET A 489 -4.67 18.78 7.09
CA MET A 489 -4.05 18.91 8.42
C MET A 489 -3.86 20.37 8.95
N GLY A 490 -4.55 21.41 8.43
CA GLY A 490 -4.57 22.79 9.03
C GLY A 490 -3.36 23.82 9.02
N LEU A 491 -3.46 24.99 8.31
CA LEU A 491 -2.63 26.22 7.93
C LEU A 491 -1.73 26.44 6.62
N ALA A 492 -2.25 27.13 5.58
CA ALA A 492 -1.53 27.67 4.41
C ALA A 492 -2.15 29.02 4.04
N GLU A 493 -1.28 29.99 3.76
CA GLU A 493 -1.47 31.39 3.38
C GLU A 493 -2.90 31.97 3.44
N ALA A 494 -3.06 32.96 4.34
CA ALA A 494 -4.23 33.82 4.54
C ALA A 494 -5.35 33.25 5.43
N ARG A 495 -5.13 33.30 6.75
CA ARG A 495 -6.02 34.00 7.72
C ARG A 495 -5.60 33.77 9.19
N GLN A 496 -4.89 34.75 9.76
CA GLN A 496 -4.51 34.80 11.18
C GLN A 496 -5.70 35.07 12.13
N ASP A 497 -6.90 35.27 11.60
CA ASP A 497 -8.13 35.70 12.30
C ASP A 497 -9.04 34.53 12.71
N MET A 498 -8.55 33.29 12.67
CA MET A 498 -9.35 32.12 12.96
C MET A 498 -9.19 31.58 14.39
N ALA A 499 -10.28 31.06 14.96
CA ALA A 499 -10.35 30.54 16.33
C ALA A 499 -9.31 29.44 16.61
N ASP A 500 -9.23 28.41 15.77
CA ASP A 500 -8.30 27.29 15.96
C ASP A 500 -6.82 27.73 15.87
N PHE A 501 -6.48 28.71 15.01
CA PHE A 501 -5.11 29.26 14.94
C PHE A 501 -4.78 30.09 16.19
N THR A 502 -5.73 30.90 16.64
CA THR A 502 -5.60 31.71 17.85
C THR A 502 -5.42 30.82 19.08
N GLU A 503 -6.09 29.66 19.10
CA GLU A 503 -6.10 28.75 20.24
C GLU A 503 -4.98 27.71 20.22
N TYR A 504 -4.68 27.13 19.05
CA TYR A 504 -3.78 25.97 18.88
C TYR A 504 -2.63 26.20 17.89
N GLY A 505 -2.44 27.40 17.33
CA GLY A 505 -1.43 27.68 16.30
C GLY A 505 0.04 27.35 16.68
N LYS A 506 0.32 27.12 17.97
CA LYS A 506 1.61 26.65 18.47
C LYS A 506 1.85 25.16 18.22
N VAL A 507 0.79 24.36 18.18
CA VAL A 507 0.82 22.91 17.93
C VAL A 507 0.55 22.61 16.45
N LEU A 508 -0.14 23.50 15.76
CA LEU A 508 -0.44 23.35 14.32
C LEU A 508 0.72 23.77 13.40
N GLY A 509 1.82 24.28 13.96
CA GLY A 509 2.95 24.78 13.18
C GLY A 509 4.24 24.01 13.47
N CYS A 510 4.90 23.50 12.43
CA CYS A 510 6.32 23.08 12.49
C CYS A 510 7.20 24.28 12.89
N PRO A 511 8.37 24.08 13.52
CA PRO A 511 9.34 25.15 13.76
C PRO A 511 9.50 26.05 12.53
N ARG A 512 9.12 27.33 12.68
CA ARG A 512 8.99 28.32 11.60
C ARG A 512 10.09 28.15 10.53
N GLY A 513 9.70 27.73 9.33
CA GLY A 513 10.52 27.75 8.12
C GLY A 513 11.20 26.42 7.70
N GLY A 514 11.09 25.32 8.44
CA GLY A 514 11.78 24.06 8.09
C GLY A 514 11.18 23.30 6.90
N ALA A 515 9.86 23.11 6.89
CA ALA A 515 9.17 22.34 5.84
C ALA A 515 9.10 23.10 4.50
N GLU A 516 8.79 24.41 4.54
CA GLU A 516 8.74 25.27 3.34
C GLU A 516 10.11 25.44 2.69
N ALA A 517 11.20 25.54 3.46
CA ALA A 517 12.57 25.67 2.92
C ALA A 517 13.07 24.40 2.20
N MET A 518 12.43 23.25 2.45
CA MET A 518 12.76 21.94 1.86
C MET A 518 11.77 21.52 0.76
N GLY A 519 10.86 22.41 0.34
CA GLY A 519 9.86 22.14 -0.70
C GLY A 519 8.67 21.28 -0.25
N TYR A 520 8.58 20.94 1.05
CA TYR A 520 7.44 20.22 1.61
C TYR A 520 6.34 21.22 1.93
N LYS A 521 5.24 21.16 1.16
CA LYS A 521 4.05 21.96 1.46
C LYS A 521 3.41 21.43 2.74
N MET A 522 3.37 22.26 3.77
CA MET A 522 2.71 21.91 5.03
C MET A 522 1.22 21.67 4.76
N PRO A 523 0.65 20.57 5.28
CA PRO A 523 -0.66 20.13 4.83
C PRO A 523 -1.76 20.88 5.56
N CYS A 524 -1.92 22.18 5.35
CA CYS A 524 -2.55 22.96 6.37
C CYS A 524 -3.68 23.97 5.85
N THR A 525 -4.99 23.99 6.29
CA THR A 525 -5.91 25.21 6.61
C THR A 525 -7.17 24.90 7.49
N ILE A 526 -7.93 25.89 8.02
CA ILE A 526 -9.30 25.66 8.60
C ILE A 526 -10.34 25.31 7.53
N GLY A 527 -10.05 25.58 6.27
CA GLY A 527 -10.77 25.02 5.12
C GLY A 527 -10.40 23.56 4.83
N SER A 528 -9.70 22.85 5.74
CA SER A 528 -9.35 21.44 5.53
C SER A 528 -10.62 20.65 5.21
N PRO A 529 -10.66 19.94 4.07
CA PRO A 529 -11.81 19.15 3.71
C PRO A 529 -12.05 18.10 4.81
N ARG A 530 -13.33 17.87 5.13
CA ARG A 530 -13.71 16.75 5.99
C ARG A 530 -13.39 15.45 5.29
N LEU A 531 -13.11 14.41 6.06
CA LEU A 531 -12.93 13.07 5.54
C LEU A 531 -14.18 12.67 4.74
N ALA A 532 -13.96 12.08 3.58
CA ALA A 532 -15.00 11.58 2.69
C ALA A 532 -14.70 10.12 2.34
N PRO A 533 -15.73 9.32 1.99
CA PRO A 533 -15.54 7.97 1.50
C PRO A 533 -14.53 7.93 0.35
N ASN A 534 -13.73 6.87 0.31
CA ASN A 534 -12.67 6.62 -0.66
C ASN A 534 -11.45 7.56 -0.59
N MET A 535 -11.32 8.37 0.46
CA MET A 535 -10.01 8.93 0.81
C MET A 535 -9.11 7.83 1.35
N VAL A 536 -7.84 7.81 0.93
CA VAL A 536 -6.79 6.97 1.53
C VAL A 536 -5.74 7.89 2.15
N LEU A 537 -5.39 7.62 3.42
CA LEU A 537 -4.62 8.49 4.30
C LEU A 537 -3.68 7.67 5.20
N THR A 538 -2.52 8.21 5.56
CA THR A 538 -1.71 7.66 6.65
C THR A 538 -2.28 8.06 8.00
N VAL A 539 -1.99 7.28 9.06
CA VAL A 539 -2.07 7.71 10.46
C VAL A 539 -0.78 7.32 11.16
N GLU A 540 0.09 8.31 11.36
CA GLU A 540 1.51 8.14 11.69
C GLU A 540 1.97 8.92 12.94
N PRO A 541 1.26 8.87 14.08
CA PRO A 541 1.74 9.56 15.28
C PRO A 541 3.14 9.11 15.68
N GLY A 542 3.90 10.02 16.31
CA GLY A 542 5.21 9.70 16.84
C GLY A 542 5.65 10.57 18.00
N VAL A 543 6.53 10.01 18.82
CA VAL A 543 7.17 10.68 19.96
C VAL A 543 8.69 10.57 19.82
N TYR A 544 9.36 11.72 19.78
CA TYR A 544 10.79 11.85 19.48
C TYR A 544 11.54 12.62 20.56
N PHE A 545 12.80 12.26 20.74
CA PHE A 545 13.74 12.88 21.66
C PHE A 545 14.91 13.48 20.87
N SER A 546 14.59 14.46 20.00
CA SER A 546 15.60 15.13 19.17
C SER A 546 16.47 16.05 20.01
N LYS A 547 17.72 15.64 20.23
CA LYS A 547 18.70 16.43 20.99
C LYS A 547 18.85 17.84 20.42
N TYR A 548 18.92 17.97 19.09
CA TYR A 548 19.07 19.28 18.46
C TYR A 548 17.84 20.16 18.71
N ALA A 549 16.63 19.63 18.51
CA ALA A 549 15.41 20.40 18.70
C ALA A 549 15.25 20.84 20.17
N LEU A 550 15.43 19.91 21.11
CA LEU A 550 15.35 20.20 22.54
C LEU A 550 16.40 21.24 22.97
N ASP A 551 17.68 21.02 22.66
CA ASP A 551 18.78 21.88 23.13
C ASP A 551 18.79 23.25 22.46
N LYS A 552 18.39 23.36 21.18
CA LYS A 552 18.56 24.58 20.38
C LYS A 552 17.29 25.39 20.22
N ILE A 553 16.12 24.78 20.35
CA ILE A 553 14.84 25.43 20.02
C ILE A 553 13.95 25.51 21.26
N TYR A 554 13.73 24.40 21.94
CA TYR A 554 12.65 24.30 22.93
C TYR A 554 13.06 24.55 24.38
N LEU A 555 14.17 23.98 24.86
CA LEU A 555 14.67 24.23 26.22
C LEU A 555 15.14 25.68 26.44
N PRO A 556 15.68 26.39 25.44
CA PRO A 556 15.95 27.82 25.58
C PRO A 556 14.70 28.71 25.63
N ASN A 557 13.52 28.21 25.26
CA ASN A 557 12.26 28.96 25.25
C ASN A 557 11.51 28.78 26.59
N PRO A 558 11.45 29.80 27.47
CA PRO A 558 10.83 29.67 28.78
C PRO A 558 9.34 29.29 28.73
N GLN A 559 8.63 29.63 27.65
CA GLN A 559 7.22 29.29 27.49
C GLN A 559 6.98 27.79 27.40
N VAL A 560 7.95 27.04 26.87
CA VAL A 560 7.89 25.58 26.69
C VAL A 560 8.69 24.88 27.77
N ALA A 561 9.90 25.36 28.07
CA ALA A 561 10.83 24.75 29.02
C ALA A 561 10.24 24.61 30.43
N GLN A 562 9.37 25.54 30.85
CA GLN A 562 8.69 25.50 32.15
C GLN A 562 7.73 24.31 32.34
N TYR A 563 7.47 23.52 31.30
CA TYR A 563 6.63 22.32 31.37
C TYR A 563 7.43 21.03 31.25
N ILE A 564 8.75 21.09 31.05
CA ILE A 564 9.60 19.92 30.76
C ILE A 564 10.52 19.63 31.95
N ASN A 565 10.36 18.45 32.54
CA ASN A 565 11.26 17.96 33.57
C ASN A 565 12.54 17.41 32.91
N GLN A 566 13.61 18.22 32.92
CA GLN A 566 14.87 17.88 32.26
C GLN A 566 15.57 16.65 32.87
N GLU A 567 15.40 16.41 34.18
CA GLU A 567 16.00 15.25 34.85
C GLU A 567 15.35 13.95 34.35
N VAL A 568 14.02 13.93 34.26
CA VAL A 568 13.29 12.77 33.72
C VAL A 568 13.54 12.64 32.23
N LEU A 569 13.48 13.74 31.47
CA LEU A 569 13.76 13.77 30.03
C LEU A 569 15.09 13.09 29.68
N GLN A 570 16.15 13.36 30.46
CA GLN A 570 17.48 12.81 30.20
C GLN A 570 17.50 11.27 30.17
N ARG A 571 16.59 10.61 30.89
CA ARG A 571 16.44 9.15 30.90
C ARG A 571 15.87 8.58 29.61
N TYR A 572 15.14 9.38 28.83
CA TYR A 572 14.48 8.95 27.59
C TYR A 572 15.25 9.33 26.33
N MET A 573 16.28 10.18 26.44
CA MET A 573 17.04 10.67 25.29
C MET A 573 17.65 9.55 24.42
N HIS A 574 17.96 8.38 24.98
CA HIS A 574 18.52 7.25 24.22
C HIS A 574 17.49 6.53 23.35
N VAL A 575 16.18 6.71 23.60
CA VAL A 575 15.10 6.13 22.80
C VAL A 575 15.18 6.64 21.37
N GLY A 576 15.54 7.91 21.18
CA GLY A 576 15.58 8.56 19.87
C GLY A 576 14.19 8.91 19.39
N GLY A 577 13.37 7.92 19.05
CA GLY A 577 11.98 8.15 18.69
C GLY A 577 11.22 6.87 18.37
N VAL A 578 9.89 6.99 18.40
CA VAL A 578 8.95 5.96 17.99
C VAL A 578 7.93 6.59 17.07
N ARG A 579 7.65 5.92 15.94
CA ARG A 579 6.52 6.19 15.04
C ARG A 579 5.85 4.87 14.69
N ILE A 580 4.52 4.89 14.56
CA ILE A 580 3.71 3.77 14.10
C ILE A 580 2.74 4.34 13.07
N GLU A 581 2.74 3.77 11.86
CA GLU A 581 2.01 4.32 10.73
C GLU A 581 1.29 3.23 9.93
N ASP A 582 0.02 3.49 9.63
CA ASP A 582 -0.83 2.63 8.82
C ASP A 582 -1.51 3.43 7.71
N ASP A 583 -1.76 2.78 6.57
CA ASP A 583 -2.54 3.29 5.45
C ASP A 583 -4.01 2.93 5.66
N ILE A 584 -4.87 3.95 5.75
CA ILE A 584 -6.29 3.83 6.09
C ILE A 584 -7.17 4.30 4.94
N LEU A 585 -8.12 3.46 4.54
CA LEU A 585 -9.21 3.81 3.62
C LEU A 585 -10.42 4.28 4.43
N ILE A 586 -10.97 5.44 4.09
CA ILE A 586 -12.26 5.90 4.64
C ILE A 586 -13.40 5.20 3.89
N THR A 587 -14.26 4.49 4.61
CA THR A 587 -15.46 3.83 4.05
C THR A 587 -16.68 4.73 4.17
N GLU A 588 -17.85 4.27 3.70
CA GLU A 588 -19.12 5.01 3.78
C GLU A 588 -19.56 5.33 5.23
N ASP A 589 -19.19 4.49 6.19
CA ASP A 589 -19.64 4.55 7.58
C ASP A 589 -18.49 4.49 8.61
N GLY A 590 -17.24 4.42 8.16
CA GLY A 590 -16.08 4.30 9.04
C GLY A 590 -14.75 4.29 8.28
N TYR A 591 -13.95 3.28 8.56
CA TYR A 591 -12.63 3.10 7.97
C TYR A 591 -12.30 1.61 7.78
N GLU A 592 -11.34 1.34 6.90
CA GLU A 592 -10.67 0.07 6.74
C GLU A 592 -9.16 0.32 6.87
N ASN A 593 -8.49 -0.37 7.79
CA ASN A 593 -7.04 -0.35 7.85
C ASN A 593 -6.48 -1.31 6.80
N LEU A 594 -5.81 -0.77 5.79
CA LEU A 594 -5.22 -1.58 4.72
C LEU A 594 -3.92 -2.26 5.18
N THR A 595 -3.24 -1.70 6.17
CA THR A 595 -1.93 -2.16 6.63
C THR A 595 -2.04 -3.42 7.50
N THR A 596 -1.36 -4.48 7.07
CA THR A 596 -1.27 -5.75 7.80
C THR A 596 0.13 -6.01 8.39
N ALA A 597 1.03 -5.02 8.30
CA ALA A 597 2.36 -5.07 8.89
C ALA A 597 2.26 -5.26 10.42
N PRO A 598 2.95 -6.23 11.02
CA PRO A 598 2.86 -6.47 12.46
C PRO A 598 3.22 -5.24 13.31
N LYS A 599 2.43 -4.97 14.34
CA LYS A 599 2.73 -4.05 15.45
C LYS A 599 2.39 -4.72 16.81
N GLY A 600 2.69 -4.07 17.92
CA GLY A 600 2.42 -4.56 19.27
C GLY A 600 2.95 -5.97 19.53
N GLU A 601 2.12 -6.81 20.15
CA GLU A 601 2.49 -8.20 20.48
C GLU A 601 2.74 -9.10 19.27
N GLU A 602 2.07 -8.86 18.14
CA GLU A 602 2.31 -9.63 16.93
C GLU A 602 3.73 -9.41 16.41
N MET A 603 4.17 -8.15 16.37
CA MET A 603 5.52 -7.78 15.98
C MET A 603 6.57 -8.50 16.85
N LEU A 604 6.39 -8.49 18.18
CA LEU A 604 7.28 -9.20 19.10
C LEU A 604 7.27 -10.72 18.86
N ARG A 605 6.11 -11.29 18.53
CA ARG A 605 5.98 -12.71 18.17
C ARG A 605 6.76 -13.05 16.91
N VAL A 606 6.64 -12.25 15.84
CA VAL A 606 7.37 -12.46 14.57
C VAL A 606 8.89 -12.41 14.77
N ILE A 607 9.38 -11.47 15.58
CA ILE A 607 10.81 -11.37 15.92
C ILE A 607 11.29 -12.64 16.66
N ARG A 608 10.50 -13.13 17.63
CA ARG A 608 10.82 -14.36 18.39
C ARG A 608 10.82 -15.60 17.48
N GLU A 609 9.87 -15.69 16.56
CA GLU A 609 9.77 -16.80 15.60
C GLU A 609 11.01 -16.86 14.70
N GLY A 610 11.42 -15.74 14.10
CA GLY A 610 12.60 -15.72 13.23
C GLY A 610 13.90 -16.03 13.96
N ALA A 611 14.05 -15.57 15.21
CA ALA A 611 15.19 -15.93 16.04
C ALA A 611 15.26 -17.44 16.34
N ASN A 612 14.12 -18.12 16.44
CA ASN A 612 14.05 -19.57 16.64
C ASN A 612 14.28 -20.35 15.34
N TYR A 613 13.82 -19.84 14.20
CA TYR A 613 14.06 -20.44 12.89
C TYR A 613 15.56 -20.54 12.57
N GLY A 614 16.31 -19.45 12.81
CA GLY A 614 17.77 -19.46 12.64
C GLY A 614 18.49 -20.47 13.55
N LYS A 615 17.99 -20.70 14.77
CA LYS A 615 18.53 -21.75 15.66
C LYS A 615 18.25 -23.15 15.14
N LYS A 616 17.02 -23.43 14.68
CA LYS A 616 16.64 -24.73 14.12
C LYS A 616 17.50 -25.09 12.89
N ILE A 617 17.72 -24.14 11.97
CA ILE A 617 18.61 -24.36 10.83
C ILE A 617 20.03 -24.66 11.30
N PHE A 618 20.56 -23.87 12.24
CA PHE A 618 21.90 -24.12 12.80
C PHE A 618 22.01 -25.52 13.44
N ASP A 619 20.99 -25.96 14.17
CA ASP A 619 20.96 -27.26 14.83
C ASP A 619 20.84 -28.43 13.84
N LEU A 620 20.28 -28.19 12.65
CA LEU A 620 20.21 -29.15 11.54
C LEU A 620 21.52 -29.26 10.74
N LEU A 621 22.44 -28.29 10.86
CA LEU A 621 23.75 -28.37 10.19
C LEU A 621 24.60 -29.51 10.78
N PRO A 622 25.39 -30.24 9.99
CA PRO A 622 26.37 -31.20 10.49
C PRO A 622 27.30 -30.58 11.54
N ARG A 623 27.70 -31.34 12.57
CA ARG A 623 28.58 -30.87 13.66
C ARG A 623 29.84 -30.14 13.17
N SER A 624 30.42 -30.59 12.06
CA SER A 624 31.57 -29.94 11.42
C SER A 624 31.27 -28.52 10.94
N GLN A 625 30.10 -28.30 10.34
CA GLN A 625 29.64 -26.97 9.89
C GLN A 625 29.21 -26.09 11.06
N GLN A 626 28.61 -26.65 12.11
CA GLN A 626 28.32 -25.92 13.36
C GLN A 626 29.60 -25.40 14.03
N ILE A 627 30.69 -26.19 14.02
CA ILE A 627 32.00 -25.79 14.55
C ILE A 627 32.58 -24.64 13.71
N ILE A 628 32.49 -24.71 12.38
CA ILE A 628 32.94 -23.64 11.48
C ILE A 628 32.16 -22.35 11.75
N PHE A 629 30.82 -22.40 11.84
CA PHE A 629 30.00 -21.24 12.17
C PHE A 629 30.29 -20.65 13.57
N ARG A 630 30.53 -21.51 14.58
CA ARG A 630 30.92 -21.05 15.92
C ARG A 630 32.30 -20.41 15.94
N ASN A 631 33.22 -20.87 15.10
CA ASN A 631 34.55 -20.29 14.97
C ASN A 631 34.52 -18.99 14.17
N MET A 632 33.65 -18.86 13.16
CA MET A 632 33.43 -17.59 12.44
C MET A 632 32.81 -16.50 13.32
N LYS A 633 31.97 -16.85 14.32
CA LYS A 633 31.46 -15.88 15.30
C LYS A 633 32.52 -15.36 16.30
N LYS A 634 33.71 -15.98 16.34
CA LYS A 634 34.83 -15.59 17.22
C LYS A 634 35.90 -14.76 16.50
N PHE A 635 35.85 -14.70 15.17
CA PHE A 635 36.60 -13.72 14.35
C PHE A 635 35.70 -12.51 14.13
#